data_AF-A0A2A9D538-F1
#
_entry.id   AF-A0A2A9D538-F1
#
_cell.length_a   1.000
_cell.length_b   1.000
_cell.length_c   1.000
_cell.angle_alpha   90.00
_cell.angle_beta   90.00
_cell.angle_gamma   90.00
#
_symmetry.space_group_name_H-M   'P 1'
#
loop_
_entity.id
_entity.type
_entity.pdbx_description
1 polymer ?
#
loop_
_entity_poly.entity_id
_entity_poly.type
_entity_poly.pdbx_seq_one_letter_code
_entity_poly.pdbx_strand_id
1 'polypeptide(L)'
;MGDEATGRNLQAQRELYGESLGDIFRRMLVTFQLNQSQLAGLLGLSAPMLSQLMAGHRVKIGNPVVLERIRVLESLEGEVTPLTLPQLTARLESVRTTGWTTQAATISPPDAASAVRRLLREVAAGRELRHAAGLLQQEHPALAEVLLVYGTGSHEDAQEHYRRAIGS
;
A
#
# COMPACT_ATOMS: atom_id res chain seq x y z
N MET A 1 36.85 2.75 -4.80
CA MET A 1 36.21 1.92 -3.75
C MET A 1 34.67 1.95 -3.81
N GLY A 2 34.02 3.08 -4.14
CA GLY A 2 32.55 3.15 -4.26
C GLY A 2 31.96 2.30 -5.41
N ASP A 3 32.54 2.39 -6.61
CA ASP A 3 32.02 1.70 -7.80
C ASP A 3 32.06 0.17 -7.71
N GLU A 4 33.05 -0.37 -7.00
CA GLU A 4 33.22 -1.80 -6.78
C GLU A 4 32.19 -2.36 -5.78
N ALA A 5 31.80 -1.56 -4.77
CA ALA A 5 30.72 -1.91 -3.85
C ALA A 5 29.36 -1.84 -4.56
N THR A 6 29.13 -0.81 -5.38
CA THR A 6 27.92 -0.68 -6.19
C THR A 6 27.80 -1.81 -7.21
N GLY A 7 28.88 -2.19 -7.88
CA GLY A 7 28.92 -3.33 -8.80
C GLY A 7 28.53 -4.66 -8.12
N ARG A 8 29.08 -4.93 -6.93
CA ARG A 8 28.69 -6.10 -6.11
C ARG A 8 27.22 -6.06 -5.69
N ASN A 9 26.71 -4.89 -5.33
CA ASN A 9 25.31 -4.73 -4.96
C ASN A 9 24.36 -4.97 -6.14
N LEU A 10 24.68 -4.46 -7.34
CA LEU A 10 23.90 -4.72 -8.55
C LEU A 10 23.92 -6.20 -8.92
N GLN A 11 25.06 -6.87 -8.74
CA GLN A 11 25.15 -8.31 -8.94
C GLN A 11 24.27 -9.08 -7.94
N ALA A 12 24.29 -8.71 -6.67
CA ALA A 12 23.41 -9.29 -5.65
C ALA A 12 21.92 -9.02 -5.93
N GLN A 13 21.57 -7.87 -6.53
CA GLN A 13 20.19 -7.63 -6.99
C GLN A 13 19.81 -8.61 -8.10
N ARG A 14 20.67 -8.81 -9.11
CA ARG A 14 20.42 -9.76 -10.20
C ARG A 14 20.22 -11.19 -9.70
N GLU A 15 20.99 -11.59 -8.70
CA GLU A 15 20.83 -12.92 -8.07
C GLU A 15 19.50 -13.05 -7.32
N LEU A 16 19.01 -11.97 -6.69
CA LEU A 16 17.77 -11.99 -5.91
C LEU A 16 16.50 -11.79 -6.74
N TYR A 17 16.57 -10.97 -7.78
CA TYR A 17 15.39 -10.51 -8.53
C TYR A 17 15.44 -10.89 -10.02
N GLY A 18 16.49 -11.58 -10.48
CA GLY A 18 16.70 -11.95 -11.88
C GLY A 18 17.38 -10.86 -12.72
N GLU A 19 17.15 -9.59 -12.39
CA GLU A 19 17.82 -8.44 -13.01
C GLU A 19 18.09 -7.32 -12.00
N SER A 20 18.72 -6.21 -12.42
CA SER A 20 18.97 -5.11 -11.50
C SER A 20 17.67 -4.33 -11.25
N LEU A 21 17.45 -3.88 -10.01
CA LEU A 21 16.25 -3.10 -9.67
C LEU A 21 16.20 -1.78 -10.46
N GLY A 22 17.37 -1.21 -10.79
CA GLY A 22 17.45 -0.02 -11.64
C GLY A 22 16.91 -0.25 -13.05
N ASP A 23 17.13 -1.44 -13.63
CA ASP A 23 16.63 -1.79 -14.95
C ASP A 23 15.10 -1.99 -14.93
N ILE A 24 14.58 -2.74 -13.94
CA ILE A 24 13.13 -2.93 -13.71
C ILE A 24 12.43 -1.57 -13.59
N PHE A 25 12.89 -0.71 -12.69
CA PHE A 25 12.24 0.56 -12.44
C PHE A 25 12.34 1.52 -13.64
N ARG A 26 13.46 1.53 -14.37
CA ARG A 26 13.57 2.34 -15.60
C ARG A 26 12.58 1.88 -16.67
N ARG A 27 12.39 0.57 -16.84
CA ARG A 27 11.38 0.01 -17.76
C ARG A 27 9.98 0.50 -17.38
N MET A 28 9.59 0.36 -16.12
CA MET A 28 8.29 0.81 -15.61
C MET A 28 8.05 2.32 -15.79
N LEU A 29 9.07 3.15 -15.54
CA LEU A 29 8.97 4.60 -15.75
C LEU A 29 8.62 4.94 -17.21
N VAL A 30 9.26 4.26 -18.15
CA VAL A 30 9.02 4.47 -19.59
C VAL A 30 7.67 3.88 -20.00
N THR A 31 7.40 2.63 -19.67
CA THR A 31 6.18 1.91 -20.06
C THR A 31 4.91 2.61 -19.57
N PHE A 32 4.91 3.09 -18.32
CA PHE A 32 3.76 3.75 -17.73
C PHE A 32 3.81 5.28 -17.78
N GLN A 33 4.83 5.86 -18.43
CA GLN A 33 5.07 7.30 -18.52
C GLN A 33 5.05 8.00 -17.15
N LEU A 34 5.67 7.37 -16.16
CA LEU A 34 5.75 7.87 -14.79
C LEU A 34 7.09 8.56 -14.54
N ASN A 35 7.10 9.53 -13.62
CA ASN A 35 8.32 10.01 -13.00
C ASN A 35 8.68 9.20 -11.73
N GLN A 36 9.91 9.37 -11.22
CA GLN A 36 10.41 8.61 -10.07
C GLN A 36 9.54 8.78 -8.81
N SER A 37 9.03 9.99 -8.55
CA SER A 37 8.17 10.24 -7.39
C SER A 37 6.82 9.54 -7.51
N GLN A 38 6.24 9.53 -8.72
CA GLN A 38 5.00 8.81 -9.00
C GLN A 38 5.19 7.29 -8.85
N LEU A 39 6.28 6.74 -9.38
CA LEU A 39 6.59 5.31 -9.21
C LEU A 39 6.87 4.96 -7.74
N ALA A 40 7.60 5.81 -7.01
CA ALA A 40 7.84 5.61 -5.59
C ALA A 40 6.52 5.57 -4.80
N GLY A 41 5.64 6.55 -5.02
CA GLY A 41 4.31 6.60 -4.39
C GLY A 41 3.42 5.42 -4.76
N LEU A 42 3.48 4.96 -6.01
CA LEU A 42 2.77 3.76 -6.48
C LEU A 42 3.27 2.50 -5.75
N LEU A 43 4.58 2.31 -5.66
CA LEU A 43 5.19 1.16 -5.00
C LEU A 43 5.12 1.23 -3.46
N GLY A 44 4.81 2.39 -2.88
CA GLY A 44 4.83 2.60 -1.43
C GLY A 44 6.25 2.77 -0.87
N LEU A 45 7.18 3.24 -1.72
CA LEU A 45 8.55 3.58 -1.37
C LEU A 45 8.69 5.10 -1.21
N SER A 46 9.68 5.54 -0.43
CA SER A 46 10.12 6.93 -0.48
C SER A 46 10.97 7.16 -1.74
N ALA A 47 10.89 8.37 -2.32
CA ALA A 47 11.73 8.73 -3.47
C ALA A 47 13.25 8.53 -3.21
N PRO A 48 13.80 8.85 -2.01
CA PRO A 48 15.19 8.52 -1.69
C PRO A 48 15.48 7.02 -1.70
N MET A 49 14.56 6.19 -1.19
CA MET A 49 14.75 4.73 -1.19
C MET A 49 14.75 4.18 -2.62
N LEU A 50 13.84 4.65 -3.48
CA LEU A 50 13.81 4.28 -4.90
C LEU A 50 15.13 4.65 -5.59
N SER A 51 15.61 5.88 -5.40
CA SER A 51 16.88 6.34 -5.96
C SER A 51 18.08 5.49 -5.50
N GLN A 52 18.14 5.14 -4.21
CA GLN A 52 19.20 4.27 -3.68
C GLN A 52 19.19 2.86 -4.30
N LEU A 53 18.00 2.27 -4.52
CA LEU A 53 17.86 0.96 -5.15
C LEU A 53 18.27 1.02 -6.63
N MET A 54 17.81 2.06 -7.36
CA MET A 54 18.15 2.28 -8.76
C MET A 54 19.64 2.49 -9.00
N ALA A 55 20.32 3.17 -8.07
CA ALA A 55 21.76 3.44 -8.14
C ALA A 55 22.62 2.27 -7.62
N GLY A 56 22.03 1.18 -7.13
CA GLY A 56 22.78 0.05 -6.57
C GLY A 56 23.42 0.32 -5.20
N HIS A 57 23.07 1.41 -4.52
CA HIS A 57 23.50 1.67 -3.15
C HIS A 57 22.78 0.77 -2.13
N ARG A 58 21.62 0.22 -2.50
CA ARG A 58 20.82 -0.69 -1.67
C ARG A 58 20.45 -1.95 -2.44
N VAL A 59 20.63 -3.11 -1.80
CA VAL A 59 20.37 -4.42 -2.43
C VAL A 59 18.93 -4.89 -2.19
N LYS A 60 18.43 -4.81 -0.96
CA LYS A 60 17.16 -5.45 -0.57
C LYS A 60 15.99 -4.49 -0.46
N ILE A 61 14.84 -4.93 -0.97
CA ILE A 61 13.53 -4.35 -0.68
C ILE A 61 13.03 -4.98 0.63
N GLY A 62 12.92 -4.18 1.68
CA GLY A 62 12.56 -4.67 3.02
C GLY A 62 11.06 -4.93 3.23
N ASN A 63 10.21 -4.40 2.34
CA ASN A 63 8.76 -4.53 2.42
C ASN A 63 8.25 -5.50 1.34
N PRO A 64 7.69 -6.68 1.70
CA PRO A 64 7.23 -7.66 0.72
C PRO A 64 6.10 -7.14 -0.19
N VAL A 65 5.27 -6.19 0.28
CA VAL A 65 4.20 -5.58 -0.51
C VAL A 65 4.74 -4.85 -1.74
N VAL A 66 5.92 -4.25 -1.64
CA VAL A 66 6.55 -3.57 -2.77
C VAL A 66 6.83 -4.57 -3.90
N LEU A 67 7.26 -5.79 -3.54
CA LEU A 67 7.54 -6.84 -4.49
C LEU A 67 6.26 -7.36 -5.17
N GLU A 68 5.16 -7.45 -4.42
CA GLU A 68 3.84 -7.78 -4.99
C GLU A 68 3.42 -6.72 -6.02
N ARG A 69 3.56 -5.43 -5.70
CA ARG A 69 3.22 -4.34 -6.63
C ARG A 69 4.07 -4.34 -7.89
N ILE A 70 5.36 -4.65 -7.77
CA ILE A 70 6.26 -4.83 -8.93
C ILE A 70 5.71 -5.92 -9.85
N ARG A 71 5.36 -7.10 -9.30
CA ARG A 71 4.82 -8.22 -10.11
C ARG A 71 3.49 -7.87 -10.79
N VAL A 72 2.61 -7.12 -10.12
CA VAL A 72 1.36 -6.67 -10.75
C VAL A 72 1.66 -5.70 -11.90
N LEU A 73 2.62 -4.77 -11.74
CA LEU A 73 3.02 -3.89 -12.83
C LEU A 73 3.65 -4.64 -14.01
N GLU A 74 4.47 -5.65 -13.75
CA GLU A 74 5.02 -6.53 -14.79
C GLU A 74 3.91 -7.27 -15.55
N SER A 75 2.85 -7.72 -14.84
CA SER A 75 1.71 -8.36 -15.49
C SER A 75 0.91 -7.40 -16.38
N LEU A 76 0.81 -6.12 -15.99
CA LEU A 76 0.15 -5.07 -16.77
C LEU A 76 0.94 -4.70 -18.03
N GLU A 77 2.27 -4.72 -17.97
CA GLU A 77 3.13 -4.53 -19.14
C GLU A 77 2.96 -5.66 -20.17
N GLY A 78 2.63 -6.87 -19.71
CA GLY A 78 2.36 -8.04 -20.56
C GLY A 78 0.95 -8.11 -21.16
N GLU A 79 0.03 -7.18 -20.83
CA GLU A 79 -1.33 -7.20 -21.39
C GLU A 79 -1.33 -6.89 -22.89
N VAL A 80 -1.90 -7.80 -23.68
CA VAL A 80 -1.91 -7.72 -25.15
C VAL A 80 -2.89 -6.64 -25.67
N THR A 81 -3.86 -6.24 -24.84
CA THR A 81 -4.88 -5.26 -25.21
C THR A 81 -4.43 -3.85 -24.80
N PRO A 82 -4.37 -2.87 -25.72
CA PRO A 82 -4.02 -1.51 -25.37
C PRO A 82 -5.07 -0.91 -24.43
N LEU A 83 -4.62 -0.49 -23.25
CA LEU A 83 -5.46 0.21 -22.28
C LEU A 83 -5.65 1.66 -22.69
N THR A 84 -6.87 2.17 -22.54
CA THR A 84 -7.12 3.62 -22.59
C THR A 84 -6.51 4.31 -21.36
N LEU A 85 -6.21 5.62 -21.44
CA LEU A 85 -5.68 6.37 -20.30
C LEU A 85 -6.53 6.27 -19.02
N PRO A 86 -7.88 6.31 -19.06
CA PRO A 86 -8.69 6.09 -17.87
C PRO A 86 -8.55 4.69 -17.27
N GLN A 87 -8.48 3.65 -18.12
CA GLN A 87 -8.31 2.27 -17.67
C GLN A 87 -6.92 2.07 -17.04
N LEU A 88 -5.87 2.61 -17.67
CA LEU A 88 -4.52 2.55 -17.12
C LEU A 88 -4.47 3.25 -15.75
N THR A 89 -5.07 4.43 -15.64
CA THR A 89 -5.13 5.19 -14.37
C THR A 89 -5.82 4.37 -13.27
N ALA A 90 -6.97 3.75 -13.57
CA ALA A 90 -7.69 2.91 -12.62
C ALA A 90 -6.86 1.67 -12.20
N ARG A 91 -6.13 1.06 -13.14
CA ARG A 91 -5.23 -0.07 -12.86
C ARG A 91 -4.04 0.35 -11.97
N LEU A 92 -3.39 1.47 -12.27
CA LEU A 92 -2.32 1.99 -11.42
C LEU A 92 -2.81 2.33 -10.01
N GLU A 93 -4.03 2.84 -9.87
CA GLU A 93 -4.63 3.05 -8.54
C GLU A 93 -4.84 1.72 -7.80
N SER A 94 -5.29 0.68 -8.50
CA SER A 94 -5.41 -0.67 -7.91
C SER A 94 -4.07 -1.27 -7.48
N VAL A 95 -2.97 -0.96 -8.19
CA VAL A 95 -1.61 -1.33 -7.78
C VAL A 95 -1.23 -0.61 -6.48
N ARG A 96 -1.56 0.68 -6.33
CA ARG A 96 -1.28 1.44 -5.11
C ARG A 96 -2.01 0.85 -3.88
N THR A 97 -3.17 0.24 -4.08
CA THR A 97 -3.93 -0.43 -3.01
C THR A 97 -3.60 -1.92 -2.87
N THR A 98 -2.83 -2.50 -3.81
CA THR A 98 -2.29 -3.86 -3.70
C THR A 98 -1.38 -3.93 -2.47
N GLY A 99 -1.58 -4.93 -1.60
CA GLY A 99 -0.96 -4.99 -0.29
C GLY A 99 -1.75 -4.34 0.84
N TRP A 100 -2.73 -3.46 0.55
CA TRP A 100 -3.74 -3.04 1.53
C TRP A 100 -4.79 -4.14 1.68
N THR A 101 -5.13 -4.83 0.58
CA THR A 101 -5.98 -6.03 0.56
C THR A 101 -5.25 -7.28 1.05
N THR A 102 -3.96 -7.47 0.73
CA THR A 102 -3.18 -8.61 1.25
C THR A 102 -2.75 -8.43 2.71
N GLN A 103 -2.49 -7.21 3.21
CA GLN A 103 -2.37 -6.99 4.66
C GLN A 103 -3.72 -7.08 5.37
N ALA A 104 -4.84 -6.64 4.79
CA ALA A 104 -6.16 -6.94 5.36
C ALA A 104 -6.46 -8.45 5.41
N ALA A 105 -5.86 -9.25 4.51
CA ALA A 105 -5.97 -10.71 4.54
C ALA A 105 -4.95 -11.42 5.46
N THR A 106 -3.79 -10.80 5.76
CA THR A 106 -2.73 -11.40 6.61
C THR A 106 -2.79 -10.93 8.07
N ILE A 107 -3.36 -9.75 8.30
CA ILE A 107 -3.88 -9.38 9.60
C ILE A 107 -5.08 -10.29 9.81
N SER A 108 -4.94 -11.30 10.68
CA SER A 108 -6.09 -12.13 11.04
C SER A 108 -7.27 -11.20 11.35
N PRO A 109 -8.53 -11.52 11.00
CA PRO A 109 -9.70 -10.66 11.23
C PRO A 109 -9.74 -9.95 12.61
N PRO A 110 -9.25 -10.56 13.72
CA PRO A 110 -9.14 -9.89 15.02
C PRO A 110 -8.23 -8.64 15.06
N ASP A 111 -7.20 -8.56 14.22
CA ASP A 111 -6.15 -7.53 14.29
C ASP A 111 -6.48 -6.32 13.38
N ALA A 112 -7.30 -6.48 12.33
CA ALA A 112 -7.65 -5.37 11.44
C ALA A 112 -8.63 -4.40 12.13
N ALA A 113 -9.63 -4.95 12.81
CA ALA A 113 -10.49 -4.18 13.68
C ALA A 113 -9.66 -3.47 14.77
N SER A 114 -8.69 -4.15 15.37
CA SER A 114 -7.80 -3.58 16.39
C SER A 114 -6.98 -2.40 15.86
N ALA A 115 -6.46 -2.49 14.63
CA ALA A 115 -5.69 -1.43 13.99
C ALA A 115 -6.53 -0.17 13.77
N VAL A 116 -7.77 -0.31 13.27
CA VAL A 116 -8.70 0.84 13.10
C VAL A 116 -9.04 1.47 14.44
N ARG A 117 -9.30 0.67 15.49
CA ARG A 117 -9.57 1.18 16.84
C ARG A 117 -8.39 1.97 17.39
N ARG A 118 -7.17 1.46 17.21
CA ARG A 118 -5.95 2.13 17.65
C ARG A 118 -5.79 3.47 16.93
N LEU A 119 -5.93 3.49 15.60
CA LEU A 119 -5.82 4.71 14.80
C LEU A 119 -6.79 5.79 15.28
N LEU A 120 -8.07 5.47 15.46
CA LEU A 120 -9.06 6.45 15.92
C LEU A 120 -8.74 7.02 17.30
N ARG A 121 -8.25 6.18 18.22
CA ARG A 121 -7.86 6.61 19.57
C ARG A 121 -6.58 7.44 19.61
N GLU A 122 -5.69 7.30 18.63
CA GLU A 122 -4.53 8.20 18.48
C GLU A 122 -4.93 9.57 17.90
N VAL A 123 -5.96 9.59 17.04
CA VAL A 123 -6.43 10.84 16.40
C VAL A 123 -7.26 11.67 17.38
N ALA A 124 -8.10 11.04 18.19
CA ALA A 124 -9.00 11.75 19.10
C ALA A 124 -9.34 10.91 20.33
N ALA A 125 -9.65 11.60 21.44
CA ALA A 125 -10.10 10.93 22.65
C ALA A 125 -11.51 10.34 22.47
N GLY A 126 -11.85 9.28 23.20
CA GLY A 126 -13.16 8.62 23.10
C GLY A 126 -14.37 9.56 23.31
N ARG A 127 -14.22 10.64 24.09
CA ARG A 127 -15.27 11.66 24.26
C ARG A 127 -15.50 12.48 22.99
N GLU A 128 -14.43 12.82 22.27
CA GLU A 128 -14.47 13.59 21.03
C GLU A 128 -15.03 12.73 19.90
N LEU A 129 -14.64 11.45 19.85
CA LEU A 129 -15.20 10.48 18.91
C LEU A 129 -16.70 10.29 19.11
N ARG A 130 -17.19 10.21 20.36
CA ARG A 130 -18.64 10.17 20.66
C ARG A 130 -19.36 11.45 20.23
N HIS A 131 -18.76 12.60 20.51
CA HIS A 131 -19.35 13.88 20.11
C HIS A 131 -19.44 13.99 18.58
N ALA A 132 -18.38 13.64 17.85
CA ALA A 132 -18.37 13.60 16.40
C ALA A 132 -19.40 12.62 15.84
N ALA A 133 -19.54 11.44 16.43
CA ALA A 133 -20.59 10.49 16.04
C ALA A 133 -22.00 11.08 16.23
N GLY A 134 -22.24 11.82 17.32
CA GLY A 134 -23.51 12.51 17.56
C GLY A 134 -23.85 13.54 16.49
N LEU A 135 -22.86 14.28 15.99
CA LEU A 135 -23.04 15.23 14.89
C LEU A 135 -23.38 14.52 13.57
N LEU A 136 -22.76 13.37 13.31
CA LEU A 136 -22.96 12.60 12.08
C LEU A 136 -24.23 11.76 12.07
N GLN A 137 -24.87 11.54 13.23
CA GLN A 137 -25.96 10.57 13.38
C GLN A 137 -27.14 10.80 12.43
N GLN A 138 -27.48 12.06 12.14
CA GLN A 138 -28.65 12.39 11.32
C GLN A 138 -28.38 12.25 9.82
N GLU A 139 -27.22 12.69 9.35
CA GLU A 139 -26.91 12.76 7.91
C GLU A 139 -26.09 11.54 7.43
N HIS A 140 -25.27 10.96 8.31
CA HIS A 140 -24.32 9.92 7.99
C HIS A 140 -24.29 8.82 9.07
N PRO A 141 -25.41 8.10 9.28
CA PRO A 141 -25.55 7.13 10.37
C PRO A 141 -24.51 6.00 10.32
N ALA A 142 -24.11 5.56 9.12
CA ALA A 142 -23.07 4.52 8.97
C ALA A 142 -21.68 5.01 9.42
N LEU A 143 -21.34 6.29 9.20
CA LEU A 143 -20.07 6.85 9.69
C LEU A 143 -20.11 7.07 11.20
N ALA A 144 -21.26 7.51 11.74
CA ALA A 144 -21.46 7.60 13.18
C ALA A 144 -21.28 6.23 13.85
N GLU A 145 -21.83 5.17 13.27
CA GLU A 145 -21.66 3.79 13.75
C GLU A 145 -20.19 3.38 13.79
N VAL A 146 -19.40 3.65 12.74
CA VAL A 146 -17.95 3.37 12.72
C VAL A 146 -17.22 4.10 13.85
N LEU A 147 -17.49 5.39 14.06
CA LEU A 147 -16.85 6.14 15.16
C LEU A 147 -17.20 5.58 16.53
N LEU A 148 -18.46 5.17 16.74
CA LEU A 148 -18.90 4.58 18.00
C LEU A 148 -18.27 3.21 18.22
N VAL A 149 -18.38 2.31 17.25
CA VAL A 149 -17.91 0.92 17.34
C VAL A 149 -16.39 0.85 17.51
N TYR A 150 -15.63 1.54 16.65
CA TYR A 150 -14.18 1.45 16.68
C TYR A 150 -13.54 2.42 17.70
N GLY A 151 -14.13 3.60 17.89
CA GLY A 151 -13.61 4.60 18.82
C GLY A 151 -13.90 4.28 20.28
N THR A 152 -15.11 3.76 20.56
CA THR A 152 -15.63 3.66 21.94
C THR A 152 -16.20 2.31 22.34
N GLY A 153 -16.55 1.46 21.37
CA GLY A 153 -17.12 0.13 21.57
C GLY A 153 -16.11 -0.90 22.04
N SER A 154 -16.58 -2.12 22.32
CA SER A 154 -15.73 -3.23 22.76
C SER A 154 -14.86 -3.77 21.62
N HIS A 155 -13.93 -4.67 21.95
CA HIS A 155 -13.14 -5.36 20.91
C HIS A 155 -13.99 -6.28 20.06
N GLU A 156 -14.96 -6.94 20.68
CA GLU A 156 -15.88 -7.88 20.04
C GLU A 156 -16.82 -7.17 19.06
N ASP A 157 -17.41 -6.03 19.47
CA ASP A 157 -18.27 -5.22 18.60
C ASP A 157 -17.54 -4.76 17.33
N ALA A 158 -16.28 -4.38 17.48
CA ALA A 158 -15.45 -3.94 16.36
C ALA A 158 -15.10 -5.09 15.41
N GLN A 159 -14.88 -6.31 15.93
CA GLN A 159 -14.67 -7.48 15.08
C GLN A 159 -15.92 -7.87 14.32
N GLU A 160 -17.08 -7.87 14.99
CA GLU A 160 -18.37 -8.19 14.37
C GLU A 160 -18.69 -7.20 13.26
N HIS A 161 -18.57 -5.91 13.56
CA HIS A 161 -18.79 -4.86 12.58
C HIS A 161 -17.81 -4.96 11.40
N TYR A 162 -16.53 -5.27 11.65
CA TYR A 162 -15.53 -5.46 10.58
C TYR A 162 -15.92 -6.62 9.66
N ARG A 163 -16.33 -7.75 10.24
CA ARG A 163 -16.75 -8.93 9.48
C ARG A 163 -17.98 -8.64 8.63
N ARG A 164 -18.97 -7.90 9.17
CA ARG A 164 -20.16 -7.47 8.42
C ARG A 164 -19.84 -6.51 7.29
N ALA A 165 -18.94 -5.54 7.51
CA ALA A 165 -18.65 -4.47 6.55
C ALA A 165 -17.74 -4.91 5.39
N ILE A 166 -16.85 -5.88 5.61
CA ILE A 166 -15.84 -6.34 4.63
C ILE A 166 -16.15 -7.75 4.10
N GLY A 167 -16.97 -8.53 4.80
CA GLY A 167 -17.35 -9.89 4.41
C GLY A 167 -18.58 -9.98 3.49
N SER A 168 -19.02 -8.88 2.86
CA SER A 168 -20.07 -8.85 1.82
C SER A 168 -19.50 -8.43 0.47
#